data_AF-A0A9D2GID5-F1
#
_entry.id   AF-A0A9D2GID5-F1
#
_cell.length_a   1.000
_cell.length_b   1.000
_cell.length_c   1.000
_cell.angle_alpha   90.00
_cell.angle_beta   90.00
_cell.angle_gamma   90.00
#
_symmetry.space_group_name_H-M   'P 1'
#
loop_
_entity.id
_entity.type
_entity.pdbx_description
1 polymer ?
#
loop_
_entity_poly.entity_id
_entity_poly.type
_entity_poly.pdbx_seq_one_letter_code
_entity_poly.pdbx_strand_id
1 'polypeptide(L)'
;MRKIKRIIAALCMAATLLALPACSQTQDESASTLDLSTSTQISMVSEALVSQIVSIPEEELDGMIASQEQSRNYVLSEALTSWKNMIPDTGAFVEVQSATAELQDNEYVCDLVAQFEERLVDCQVYFDAESGEPTAISFAPRYTTGERMQRAGLNTLIGMGTVFIVLIFISLLIYCFKYINVLDAKMKKKEAPAESAPVSGPEELVEAEPEENLADDLELVAVITAAIAASEDVPADGLVVRSIKRAPKSRWK
;
A
#
# COMPACT_ATOMS: atom_id res chain seq x y z
N MET A 1 15.31 -39.84 -12.82
CA MET A 1 14.96 -38.45 -12.41
C MET A 1 14.96 -38.22 -10.88
N ARG A 2 14.34 -39.06 -10.04
CA ARG A 2 14.29 -38.81 -8.57
C ARG A 2 15.66 -38.85 -7.87
N LYS A 3 16.57 -39.74 -8.29
CA LYS A 3 17.94 -39.81 -7.74
C LYS A 3 18.80 -38.60 -8.15
N ILE A 4 18.63 -38.11 -9.38
CA ILE A 4 19.32 -36.92 -9.88
C ILE A 4 18.87 -35.65 -9.13
N LYS A 5 17.56 -35.50 -8.85
CA LYS A 5 17.05 -34.37 -8.04
C LYS A 5 17.56 -34.38 -6.59
N ARG A 6 17.75 -35.56 -5.99
CA ARG A 6 18.34 -35.70 -4.64
C ARG A 6 19.84 -35.41 -4.62
N ILE A 7 20.56 -35.79 -5.67
CA ILE A 7 21.99 -35.46 -5.84
C ILE A 7 22.17 -33.96 -6.05
N ILE A 8 21.33 -33.31 -6.87
CA ILE A 8 21.38 -31.87 -7.09
C ILE A 8 21.04 -31.09 -5.81
N ALA A 9 20.02 -31.53 -5.05
CA ALA A 9 19.66 -30.89 -3.77
C ALA A 9 20.77 -31.06 -2.71
N ALA A 10 21.41 -32.22 -2.63
CA ALA A 10 22.54 -32.45 -1.73
C ALA A 10 23.79 -31.63 -2.14
N LEU A 11 24.01 -31.42 -3.44
CA LEU A 11 25.13 -30.65 -3.97
C LEU A 11 24.91 -29.14 -3.76
N CYS A 12 23.68 -28.63 -3.89
CA CYS A 12 23.32 -27.26 -3.50
C CYS A 12 23.45 -27.02 -2.00
N MET A 13 23.05 -27.98 -1.16
CA MET A 13 23.14 -27.84 0.30
C MET A 13 24.60 -27.95 0.80
N ALA A 14 25.45 -28.74 0.13
CA ALA A 14 26.89 -28.77 0.36
C ALA A 14 27.59 -27.50 -0.13
N ALA A 15 27.16 -26.91 -1.25
CA ALA A 15 27.66 -25.62 -1.73
C ALA A 15 27.34 -24.46 -0.77
N THR A 16 26.18 -24.50 -0.08
CA THR A 16 25.85 -23.52 0.97
C THR A 16 26.65 -23.73 2.27
N LEU A 17 27.13 -24.94 2.54
CA LEU A 17 27.97 -25.24 3.72
C LEU A 17 29.47 -25.00 3.47
N LEU A 18 29.92 -25.01 2.22
CA LEU A 18 31.29 -24.66 1.81
C LEU A 18 31.47 -23.16 1.48
N ALA A 19 30.38 -22.38 1.48
CA ALA A 19 30.42 -20.92 1.40
C ALA A 19 30.63 -20.24 2.77
N LEU A 20 30.82 -21.02 3.84
CA LEU A 20 31.11 -20.56 5.20
C LEU A 20 32.32 -21.37 5.72
N PRO A 21 33.55 -21.13 5.25
CA PRO A 21 34.38 -20.06 5.82
C PRO A 21 35.37 -19.47 4.80
N ALA A 22 35.05 -18.32 4.22
CA ALA A 22 36.01 -17.47 3.54
C ALA A 22 36.01 -16.07 4.16
N CYS A 23 36.16 -16.04 5.48
CA CYS A 23 36.79 -14.95 6.23
C CYS A 23 37.74 -15.59 7.24
N SER A 24 38.75 -16.30 6.72
CA SER A 24 40.03 -16.42 7.41
C SER A 24 41.12 -16.02 6.42
N GLN A 25 41.06 -14.78 5.95
CA GLN A 25 42.31 -14.10 5.64
C GLN A 25 42.85 -13.62 6.96
N THR A 26 43.92 -14.28 7.42
CA THR A 26 45.00 -13.60 8.12
C THR A 26 45.45 -12.46 7.20
N GLN A 27 44.80 -11.31 7.35
CA GLN A 27 45.27 -10.05 6.84
C GLN A 27 45.83 -9.33 8.06
N ASP A 28 47.10 -8.96 7.92
CA ASP A 28 47.97 -8.44 8.95
C ASP A 28 47.26 -7.52 9.94
N GLU A 29 47.58 -7.72 11.22
CA GLU A 29 47.40 -6.72 12.27
C GLU A 29 48.10 -5.43 11.86
N SER A 30 47.39 -4.58 11.16
CA SER A 30 47.34 -3.16 11.44
C SER A 30 45.92 -2.84 11.87
N ALA A 31 45.47 -3.50 12.94
CA ALA A 31 44.44 -2.92 13.77
C ALA A 31 45.01 -1.59 14.23
N SER A 32 44.55 -0.50 13.62
CA SER A 32 44.56 0.81 14.24
C SER A 32 43.64 0.69 15.45
N THR A 33 44.10 -0.02 16.49
CA THR A 33 43.39 -0.10 17.76
C THR A 33 43.23 1.34 18.19
N LEU A 34 41.98 1.80 18.21
CA LEU A 34 41.65 3.10 18.77
C LEU A 34 42.35 3.18 20.12
N ASP A 35 43.23 4.17 20.29
CA ASP A 35 43.96 4.24 21.55
C ASP A 35 42.94 4.44 22.69
N LEU A 36 43.24 3.89 23.88
CA LEU A 36 42.30 3.92 25.00
C LEU A 36 41.87 5.35 25.36
N SER A 37 42.73 6.34 25.12
CA SER A 37 42.46 7.75 25.43
C SER A 37 41.45 8.37 24.47
N THR A 38 41.55 8.05 23.19
CA THR A 38 40.68 8.51 22.09
C THR A 38 39.34 7.81 22.20
N SER A 39 39.32 6.50 22.48
CA SER A 39 38.08 5.75 22.77
C SER A 39 37.33 6.34 23.96
N THR A 40 38.05 6.65 25.05
CA THR A 40 37.45 7.27 26.24
C THR A 40 36.92 8.67 25.92
N GLN A 41 37.68 9.49 25.19
CA GLN A 41 37.26 10.85 24.81
C GLN A 41 36.02 10.83 23.92
N ILE A 42 35.99 9.98 22.90
CA ILE A 42 34.84 9.84 22.00
C ILE A 42 33.62 9.38 22.79
N SER A 43 33.79 8.38 23.67
CA SER A 43 32.69 7.89 24.52
C SER A 43 32.12 9.02 25.40
N MET A 44 32.98 9.82 26.03
CA MET A 44 32.55 10.98 26.84
C MET A 44 31.83 12.07 26.01
N VAL A 45 32.32 12.39 24.82
CA VAL A 45 31.70 13.39 23.94
C VAL A 45 30.34 12.88 23.44
N SER A 46 30.24 11.61 23.07
CA SER A 46 28.98 10.98 22.67
C SER A 46 27.97 10.97 23.81
N GLU A 47 28.38 10.61 25.02
CA GLU A 47 27.51 10.64 26.20
C GLU A 47 26.96 12.04 26.46
N ALA A 48 27.81 13.07 26.34
CA ALA A 48 27.41 14.46 26.50
C ALA A 48 26.42 14.90 25.42
N LEU A 49 26.68 14.55 24.15
CA LEU A 49 25.77 14.84 23.02
C LEU A 49 24.41 14.16 23.20
N VAL A 50 24.39 12.86 23.51
CA VAL A 50 23.15 12.12 23.75
C VAL A 50 22.40 12.72 24.93
N SER A 51 23.09 12.99 26.05
CA SER A 51 22.48 13.61 27.23
C SER A 51 21.89 14.98 26.93
N GLN A 52 22.56 15.78 26.10
CA GLN A 52 22.05 17.07 25.65
C GLN A 52 20.77 16.91 24.82
N ILE A 53 20.75 15.98 23.86
CA ILE A 53 19.59 15.74 22.99
C ILE A 53 18.38 15.27 23.81
N VAL A 54 18.57 14.29 24.69
CA VAL A 54 17.47 13.68 25.46
C VAL A 54 16.92 14.60 26.55
N SER A 55 17.69 15.63 26.96
CA SER A 55 17.26 16.64 27.92
C SER A 55 16.41 17.76 27.30
N ILE A 56 16.26 17.80 25.98
CA ILE A 56 15.44 18.80 25.29
C ILE A 56 13.96 18.50 25.57
N PRO A 57 13.19 19.48 26.09
CA PRO A 57 11.75 19.32 26.28
C PRO A 57 11.02 19.06 24.94
N GLU A 58 10.02 18.19 24.96
CA GLU A 58 9.24 17.84 23.76
C GLU A 58 8.62 19.07 23.06
N GLU A 59 8.20 20.06 23.86
CA GLU A 59 7.60 21.31 23.37
C GLU A 59 8.59 22.19 22.59
N GLU A 60 9.89 22.07 22.85
CA GLU A 60 10.95 22.87 22.23
C GLU A 60 11.56 22.17 21.00
N LEU A 61 11.39 20.86 20.88
CA LEU A 61 11.99 20.03 19.83
C LEU A 61 11.66 20.51 18.42
N ASP A 62 10.40 20.89 18.16
CA ASP A 62 9.99 21.41 16.84
C ASP A 62 10.69 22.71 16.47
N GLY A 63 10.84 23.62 17.44
CA GLY A 63 11.58 24.87 17.23
C GLY A 63 13.07 24.63 16.99
N MET A 64 13.65 23.68 17.74
CA MET A 64 15.06 23.32 17.58
C MET A 64 15.35 22.64 16.25
N ILE A 65 14.50 21.70 15.81
CA ILE A 65 14.64 21.04 14.50
C ILE A 65 14.63 22.08 13.38
N ALA A 66 13.63 22.97 13.37
CA ALA A 66 13.54 24.03 12.37
C ALA A 66 14.76 24.97 12.38
N SER A 67 15.28 25.29 13.58
CA SER A 67 16.50 26.11 13.71
C SER A 67 17.75 25.42 13.18
N GLN A 68 17.90 24.09 13.38
CA GLN A 68 19.03 23.33 12.85
C GLN A 68 18.97 23.14 11.34
N GLU A 69 17.76 22.94 10.79
CA GLU A 69 17.57 22.91 9.34
C GLU A 69 17.94 24.26 8.69
N GLN A 70 17.54 25.37 9.33
CA GLN A 70 17.87 26.71 8.85
C GLN A 70 19.38 27.00 8.88
N SER A 71 20.09 26.51 9.91
CA SER A 71 21.54 26.60 9.99
C SER A 71 22.27 25.57 9.12
N ARG A 72 21.52 24.71 8.39
CA ARG A 72 22.01 23.63 7.52
C ARG A 72 22.78 22.54 8.29
N ASN A 73 22.48 22.37 9.57
CA ASN A 73 23.02 21.28 10.39
C ASN A 73 22.10 20.07 10.31
N TYR A 74 22.21 19.33 9.21
CA TYR A 74 21.35 18.18 8.93
C TYR A 74 21.56 17.02 9.92
N VAL A 75 22.78 16.83 10.40
CA VAL A 75 23.11 15.78 11.37
C VAL A 75 22.30 15.98 12.65
N LEU A 76 22.28 17.19 13.20
CA LEU A 76 21.48 17.47 14.39
C LEU A 76 19.98 17.52 14.11
N SER A 77 19.51 18.04 12.97
CA SER A 77 18.08 18.03 12.67
C SER A 77 17.53 16.61 12.53
N GLU A 78 18.29 15.70 11.89
CA GLU A 78 17.94 14.29 11.76
C GLU A 78 17.97 13.58 13.12
N ALA A 79 19.01 13.85 13.94
CA ALA A 79 19.11 13.33 15.30
C ALA A 79 17.90 13.73 16.16
N LEU A 80 17.54 15.01 16.16
CA LEU A 80 16.41 15.56 16.90
C LEU A 80 15.08 14.99 16.37
N THR A 81 14.94 14.83 15.06
CA THR A 81 13.75 14.22 14.44
C THR A 81 13.62 12.75 14.83
N SER A 82 14.72 11.99 14.80
CA SER A 82 14.77 10.60 15.25
C SER A 82 14.39 10.49 16.73
N TRP A 83 14.97 11.34 17.58
CA TRP A 83 14.65 11.43 19.00
C TRP A 83 13.16 11.74 19.22
N LYS A 84 12.63 12.78 18.56
CA LYS A 84 11.22 13.18 18.65
C LYS A 84 10.27 12.02 18.39
N ASN A 85 10.54 11.23 17.35
CA ASN A 85 9.68 10.11 16.96
C ASN A 85 9.68 8.97 17.99
N MET A 86 10.66 8.94 18.89
CA MET A 86 10.82 7.88 19.89
C MET A 86 10.31 8.26 21.28
N ILE A 87 10.27 9.56 21.62
CA ILE A 87 9.79 10.07 22.91
C ILE A 87 8.46 9.42 23.37
N PRO A 88 7.42 9.30 22.51
CA PRO A 88 6.13 8.71 22.94
C PRO A 88 6.24 7.26 23.39
N ASP A 89 7.32 6.60 22.98
CA ASP A 89 7.57 5.19 23.14
C ASP A 89 8.61 4.93 24.25
N THR A 90 9.48 5.88 24.61
CA THR A 90 10.64 5.63 25.51
C THR A 90 10.42 6.01 26.98
N GLY A 91 9.55 6.97 27.29
CA GLY A 91 9.43 7.53 28.64
C GLY A 91 10.58 8.48 28.99
N ALA A 92 10.71 8.88 30.27
CA ALA A 92 11.75 9.83 30.68
C ALA A 92 13.15 9.20 30.69
N PHE A 93 14.18 10.02 30.43
CA PHE A 93 15.58 9.60 30.51
C PHE A 93 15.99 9.34 31.96
N VAL A 94 16.70 8.23 32.20
CA VAL A 94 17.20 7.85 33.53
C VAL A 94 18.72 8.01 33.59
N GLU A 95 19.46 7.25 32.78
CA GLU A 95 20.93 7.27 32.76
C GLU A 95 21.50 6.63 31.48
N VAL A 96 22.78 6.88 31.21
CA VAL A 96 23.56 6.08 30.24
C VAL A 96 24.22 4.92 31.00
N GLN A 97 23.98 3.68 30.57
CA GLN A 97 24.54 2.47 31.19
C GLN A 97 25.94 2.12 30.68
N SER A 98 26.20 2.38 29.41
CA SER A 98 27.49 2.11 28.78
C SER A 98 27.69 2.99 27.56
N ALA A 99 28.93 3.36 27.30
CA ALA A 99 29.39 3.90 26.03
C ALA A 99 30.70 3.21 25.63
N THR A 100 30.77 2.74 24.40
CA THR A 100 31.95 2.08 23.83
C THR A 100 32.23 2.65 22.47
N ALA A 101 33.45 3.16 22.27
CA ALA A 101 33.87 3.72 20.99
C ALA A 101 34.88 2.81 20.28
N GLU A 102 34.66 2.59 19.00
CA GLU A 102 35.49 1.80 18.10
C GLU A 102 35.79 2.60 16.81
N LEU A 103 36.87 2.25 16.13
CA LEU A 103 37.17 2.77 14.79
C LEU A 103 36.69 1.76 13.75
N GLN A 104 35.78 2.16 12.87
CA GLN A 104 35.26 1.34 11.78
C GLN A 104 35.36 2.14 10.49
N ASP A 105 36.03 1.60 9.46
CA ASP A 105 36.08 2.19 8.11
C ASP A 105 36.38 3.71 8.06
N ASN A 106 37.30 4.19 8.90
CA ASN A 106 37.70 5.62 9.02
C ASN A 106 36.65 6.54 9.67
N GLU A 107 35.67 5.97 10.39
CA GLU A 107 34.77 6.68 11.29
C GLU A 107 34.93 6.13 12.72
N TYR A 108 34.84 7.03 13.69
CA TYR A 108 34.64 6.63 15.07
C TYR A 108 33.17 6.35 15.30
N VAL A 109 32.85 5.12 15.71
CA VAL A 109 31.50 4.69 16.05
C VAL A 109 31.43 4.52 17.55
N CYS A 110 30.53 5.26 18.19
CA CYS A 110 30.26 5.12 19.60
C CYS A 110 28.89 4.50 19.81
N ASP A 111 28.88 3.28 20.35
CA ASP A 111 27.67 2.58 20.80
C ASP A 111 27.39 2.94 22.25
N LEU A 112 26.21 3.49 22.50
CA LEU A 112 25.72 3.81 23.83
C LEU A 112 24.44 3.05 24.12
N VAL A 113 24.29 2.66 25.38
CA VAL A 113 23.04 2.07 25.88
C VAL A 113 22.50 3.02 26.93
N ALA A 114 21.36 3.65 26.63
CA ALA A 114 20.66 4.55 27.55
C ALA A 114 19.43 3.87 28.14
N GLN A 115 19.24 4.01 29.45
CA GLN A 115 18.05 3.58 30.16
C GLN A 115 17.04 4.72 30.19
N PHE A 116 15.83 4.41 29.74
CA PHE A 116 14.64 5.24 29.92
C PHE A 116 13.62 4.50 30.77
N GLU A 117 12.60 5.19 31.28
CA GLU A 117 11.59 4.60 32.15
C GLU A 117 10.91 3.36 31.55
N GLU A 118 10.60 3.38 30.26
CA GLU A 118 9.85 2.31 29.61
C GLU A 118 10.76 1.24 28.98
N ARG A 119 11.98 1.59 28.57
CA ARG A 119 12.88 0.68 27.83
C ARG A 119 14.33 1.17 27.75
N LEU A 120 15.20 0.26 27.32
CA LEU A 120 16.54 0.61 26.86
C LEU A 120 16.49 1.18 25.44
N VAL A 121 17.37 2.13 25.16
CA VAL A 121 17.58 2.70 23.83
C VAL A 121 19.05 2.54 23.47
N ASP A 122 19.30 1.91 22.33
CA ASP A 122 20.62 1.88 21.71
C ASP A 122 20.82 3.22 20.98
N CYS A 123 21.83 3.98 21.35
CA CYS A 123 22.21 5.21 20.67
C CYS A 123 23.53 4.96 19.95
N GLN A 124 23.66 5.43 18.71
CA GLN A 124 24.94 5.40 18.01
C GLN A 124 25.32 6.79 17.55
N VAL A 125 26.56 7.19 17.82
CA VAL A 125 27.13 8.45 17.37
C VAL A 125 28.33 8.14 16.48
N TYR A 126 28.30 8.69 15.28
CA TYR A 126 29.35 8.54 14.28
C TYR A 126 30.12 9.85 14.18
N PHE A 127 31.44 9.76 14.14
CA PHE A 127 32.33 10.88 13.86
C PHE A 127 33.28 10.53 12.72
N ASP A 128 33.49 11.46 11.82
CA ASP A 128 34.53 11.34 10.81
C ASP A 128 35.92 11.39 11.49
N ALA A 129 36.79 10.41 11.22
CA ALA A 129 38.06 10.29 11.94
C ALA A 129 39.10 11.37 11.57
N GLU A 130 38.95 12.03 10.42
CA GLU A 130 39.86 13.09 9.96
C GLU A 130 39.48 14.47 10.52
N SER A 131 38.20 14.83 10.44
CA SER A 131 37.66 16.12 10.87
C SER A 131 37.24 16.13 12.34
N GLY A 132 36.87 14.97 12.91
CA GLY A 132 36.30 14.85 14.25
C GLY A 132 34.87 15.38 14.36
N GLU A 133 34.22 15.72 13.25
CA GLU A 133 32.84 16.21 13.22
C GLU A 133 31.85 15.03 13.28
N PRO A 134 30.71 15.19 13.98
CA PRO A 134 29.67 14.17 14.00
C PRO A 134 29.02 14.04 12.62
N THR A 135 28.98 12.82 12.08
CA THR A 135 28.40 12.50 10.76
C THR A 135 26.97 11.99 10.87
N ALA A 136 26.64 11.27 11.95
CA ALA A 136 25.30 10.76 12.21
C ALA A 136 25.07 10.52 13.70
N ILE A 137 23.81 10.65 14.12
CA ILE A 137 23.35 10.27 15.46
C ILE A 137 22.06 9.49 15.27
N SER A 138 22.01 8.27 15.80
CA SER A 138 20.83 7.43 15.71
C SER A 138 20.37 6.96 17.09
N PHE A 139 19.06 6.74 17.19
CA PHE A 139 18.41 6.22 18.38
C PHE A 139 17.54 5.02 17.98
N ALA A 140 17.65 3.93 18.72
CA ALA A 140 16.93 2.69 18.45
C ALA A 140 16.38 2.11 19.76
N PRO A 141 15.06 2.21 20.03
CA PRO A 141 14.47 1.65 21.23
C PRO A 141 14.46 0.12 21.15
N ARG A 142 14.85 -0.55 22.25
CA ARG A 142 14.81 -2.01 22.36
C ARG A 142 13.41 -2.50 22.70
N TYR A 143 12.67 -2.88 21.67
CA TYR A 143 11.36 -3.53 21.82
C TYR A 143 11.51 -5.01 22.14
N THR A 144 10.62 -5.51 23.00
CA THR A 144 10.52 -6.94 23.27
C THR A 144 10.03 -7.69 22.01
N THR A 145 10.36 -8.97 21.88
CA THR A 145 9.86 -9.80 20.77
C THR A 145 8.33 -9.84 20.74
N GLY A 146 7.68 -9.81 21.90
CA GLY A 146 6.22 -9.78 22.02
C GLY A 146 5.61 -8.52 21.42
N GLU A 147 6.14 -7.34 21.76
CA GLU A 147 5.67 -6.06 21.21
C GLU A 147 5.93 -5.97 19.70
N ARG A 148 7.10 -6.41 19.24
CA ARG A 148 7.42 -6.45 17.80
C ARG A 148 6.46 -7.36 17.06
N MET A 149 6.14 -8.53 17.62
CA MET A 149 5.19 -9.47 17.05
C MET A 149 3.75 -8.92 17.07
N GLN A 150 3.36 -8.20 18.13
CA GLN A 150 2.04 -7.58 18.21
C GLN A 150 1.90 -6.44 17.19
N ARG A 151 2.90 -5.55 17.07
CA ARG A 151 2.93 -4.48 16.05
C ARG A 151 2.89 -5.08 14.64
N ALA A 152 3.70 -6.11 14.37
CA ALA A 152 3.69 -6.83 13.09
C ALA A 152 2.36 -7.54 12.83
N GLY A 153 1.76 -8.14 13.86
CA GLY A 153 0.48 -8.81 13.81
C GLY A 153 -0.67 -7.86 13.53
N LEU A 154 -0.68 -6.67 14.15
CA LEU A 154 -1.64 -5.61 13.86
C LEU A 154 -1.54 -5.14 12.41
N ASN A 155 -0.33 -4.94 11.90
CA ASN A 155 -0.15 -4.55 10.50
C ASN A 155 -0.61 -5.66 9.54
N THR A 156 -0.35 -6.93 9.88
CA THR A 156 -0.85 -8.08 9.12
C THR A 156 -2.37 -8.16 9.17
N LEU A 157 -2.98 -7.94 10.34
CA LEU A 157 -4.43 -7.98 10.51
C LEU A 157 -5.11 -6.86 9.71
N ILE A 158 -4.54 -5.65 9.73
CA ILE A 158 -5.07 -4.51 8.97
C ILE A 158 -4.89 -4.78 7.47
N GLY A 159 -3.69 -5.14 7.01
CA GLY A 159 -3.41 -5.38 5.59
C GLY A 159 -4.16 -6.58 5.02
N MET A 160 -4.06 -7.75 5.66
CA MET A 160 -4.71 -8.98 5.20
C MET A 160 -6.22 -8.97 5.47
N GLY A 161 -6.66 -8.42 6.60
CA GLY A 161 -8.07 -8.36 6.98
C GLY A 161 -8.87 -7.40 6.09
N THR A 162 -8.32 -6.24 5.73
CA THR A 162 -9.00 -5.31 4.81
C THR A 162 -9.20 -5.93 3.43
N VAL A 163 -8.19 -6.61 2.88
CA VAL A 163 -8.32 -7.35 1.62
C VAL A 163 -9.41 -8.41 1.73
N PHE A 164 -9.46 -9.17 2.83
CA PHE A 164 -10.49 -10.18 3.05
C PHE A 164 -11.92 -9.58 3.12
N ILE A 165 -12.10 -8.46 3.83
CA ILE A 165 -13.38 -7.75 3.93
C ILE A 165 -13.82 -7.21 2.56
N VAL A 166 -12.91 -6.61 1.79
CA VAL A 166 -13.20 -6.09 0.45
C VAL A 166 -13.64 -7.21 -0.50
N LEU A 167 -12.97 -8.37 -0.46
CA LEU A 167 -13.37 -9.52 -1.28
C LEU A 167 -14.75 -10.07 -0.90
N ILE A 168 -15.08 -10.11 0.39
CA ILE A 168 -16.43 -10.47 0.85
C ILE A 168 -17.46 -9.47 0.33
N PHE A 169 -17.16 -8.17 0.42
CA PHE A 169 -18.06 -7.12 -0.04
C PHE A 169 -18.32 -7.21 -1.56
N ILE A 170 -17.28 -7.39 -2.38
CA ILE A 170 -17.42 -7.60 -3.83
C ILE A 170 -18.22 -8.87 -4.14
N SER A 171 -17.97 -9.95 -3.40
CA SER A 171 -18.73 -11.20 -3.54
C SER A 171 -20.22 -11.00 -3.25
N LEU A 172 -20.55 -10.22 -2.22
CA LEU A 172 -21.93 -9.87 -1.89
C LEU A 172 -22.58 -8.98 -2.95
N LEU A 173 -21.87 -8.00 -3.52
CA LEU A 173 -22.41 -7.16 -4.60
C LEU A 173 -22.78 -7.98 -5.83
N ILE A 174 -21.91 -8.89 -6.27
CA ILE A 174 -22.19 -9.80 -7.40
C ILE A 174 -23.37 -10.73 -7.06
N TYR A 175 -23.42 -11.23 -5.84
CA TYR A 175 -24.56 -12.03 -5.37
C TYR A 175 -25.87 -11.23 -5.39
N CYS A 176 -25.87 -9.96 -4.98
CA CYS A 176 -27.03 -9.08 -5.02
C CYS A 176 -27.48 -8.78 -6.47
N PHE A 177 -26.56 -8.67 -7.44
CA PHE A 177 -26.92 -8.51 -8.85
C PHE A 177 -27.74 -9.70 -9.40
N LYS A 178 -27.57 -10.91 -8.84
CA LYS A 178 -28.45 -12.04 -9.17
C LYS A 178 -29.91 -11.76 -8.81
N TYR A 179 -30.17 -11.00 -7.75
CA TYR A 179 -31.53 -10.65 -7.32
C TYR A 179 -32.15 -9.53 -8.14
N ILE A 180 -31.35 -8.66 -8.78
CA ILE A 180 -31.87 -7.64 -9.70
C ILE A 180 -32.54 -8.31 -10.91
N ASN A 181 -31.90 -9.31 -11.53
CA ASN A 181 -32.49 -10.07 -12.65
C ASN A 181 -33.82 -10.77 -12.28
N VAL A 182 -33.98 -11.18 -11.02
CA VAL A 182 -35.22 -11.81 -10.53
C VAL A 182 -36.30 -10.79 -10.21
N LEU A 183 -35.92 -9.59 -9.75
CA LEU A 183 -36.84 -8.48 -9.50
C LEU A 183 -37.36 -7.88 -10.81
N ASP A 184 -36.51 -7.70 -11.82
CA ASP A 184 -36.93 -7.26 -13.17
C ASP A 184 -37.87 -8.27 -13.83
N ALA A 185 -37.59 -9.57 -13.72
CA ALA A 185 -38.47 -10.61 -14.24
C ALA A 185 -39.82 -10.67 -13.49
N LYS A 186 -39.84 -10.38 -12.18
CA LYS A 186 -41.08 -10.34 -11.38
C LYS A 186 -41.89 -9.06 -11.59
N MET A 187 -41.25 -7.93 -11.87
CA MET A 187 -41.92 -6.66 -12.22
C MET A 187 -42.51 -6.76 -13.64
N LYS A 188 -41.75 -7.26 -14.63
CA LYS A 188 -42.27 -7.51 -15.99
C LYS A 188 -43.40 -8.54 -16.04
N LYS A 189 -43.41 -9.55 -15.15
CA LYS A 189 -44.51 -10.52 -15.04
C LYS A 189 -45.75 -9.98 -14.30
N LYS A 190 -45.63 -8.82 -13.64
CA LYS A 190 -46.76 -8.12 -12.99
C LYS A 190 -47.45 -7.11 -13.92
N GLU A 191 -46.87 -6.83 -15.10
CA GLU A 191 -47.40 -5.94 -16.15
C GLU A 191 -47.86 -6.70 -17.42
N ALA A 192 -48.32 -7.94 -17.29
CA ALA A 192 -49.04 -8.66 -18.36
C ALA A 192 -50.47 -8.98 -17.88
N PRO A 193 -51.48 -8.87 -18.76
CA PRO A 193 -52.62 -7.97 -18.55
C PRO A 193 -53.72 -8.58 -17.68
N ALA A 194 -54.38 -7.75 -16.88
CA ALA A 194 -55.73 -8.04 -16.40
C ALA A 194 -56.65 -8.11 -17.63
N GLU A 195 -56.96 -9.34 -18.04
CA GLU A 195 -57.93 -9.69 -19.05
C GLU A 195 -59.30 -9.11 -18.65
N SER A 196 -59.65 -7.97 -19.24
CA SER A 196 -60.99 -7.40 -19.16
C SER A 196 -61.92 -8.18 -20.10
N ALA A 197 -62.77 -8.99 -19.49
CA ALA A 197 -63.90 -9.68 -20.12
C ALA A 197 -64.92 -8.68 -20.73
N PRO A 198 -65.75 -9.12 -21.69
CA PRO A 198 -66.26 -8.30 -22.79
C PRO A 198 -67.55 -7.55 -22.43
N VAL A 199 -67.73 -6.35 -23.00
CA VAL A 199 -69.03 -5.68 -23.04
C VAL A 199 -69.34 -5.25 -24.48
N SER A 200 -70.28 -5.99 -25.06
CA SER A 200 -71.21 -5.71 -26.17
C SER A 200 -71.32 -4.28 -26.72
N GLY A 201 -71.31 -4.16 -28.06
CA GLY A 201 -71.93 -3.07 -28.83
C GLY A 201 -71.26 -2.82 -30.20
N PRO A 202 -71.98 -2.69 -31.32
CA PRO A 202 -71.46 -3.01 -32.67
C PRO A 202 -70.92 -1.82 -33.49
N GLU A 203 -70.20 -2.16 -34.57
CA GLU A 203 -69.70 -1.32 -35.69
C GLU A 203 -68.43 -0.52 -35.34
N GLU A 204 -67.28 -0.67 -35.98
CA GLU A 204 -66.99 -0.72 -37.42
C GLU A 204 -65.62 -1.42 -37.64
N LEU A 205 -65.54 -2.26 -38.67
CA LEU A 205 -64.37 -3.05 -39.01
C LEU A 205 -63.26 -2.15 -39.58
N VAL A 206 -62.26 -1.81 -38.77
CA VAL A 206 -60.92 -1.52 -39.27
C VAL A 206 -60.02 -2.66 -38.81
N GLU A 207 -59.59 -3.45 -39.78
CA GLU A 207 -58.68 -4.58 -39.63
C GLU A 207 -57.36 -4.06 -39.03
N ALA A 208 -57.21 -4.19 -37.71
CA ALA A 208 -55.96 -3.97 -37.02
C ALA A 208 -55.05 -5.16 -37.35
N GLU A 209 -54.17 -4.98 -38.33
CA GLU A 209 -52.96 -5.81 -38.44
C GLU A 209 -52.22 -5.80 -37.09
N PRO A 210 -51.60 -6.92 -36.70
CA PRO A 210 -50.86 -6.97 -35.44
C PRO A 210 -49.74 -5.94 -35.52
N GLU A 211 -49.80 -4.90 -34.68
CA GLU A 211 -48.68 -4.01 -34.47
C GLU A 211 -47.51 -4.86 -33.96
N GLU A 212 -46.52 -5.10 -34.83
CA GLU A 212 -45.23 -5.62 -34.38
C GLU A 212 -44.69 -4.63 -33.34
N ASN A 213 -44.36 -5.12 -32.16
CA ASN A 213 -43.86 -4.28 -31.09
C ASN A 213 -42.42 -3.84 -31.44
N LEU A 214 -42.30 -2.72 -32.15
CA LEU A 214 -41.03 -2.12 -32.57
C LEU A 214 -40.30 -1.40 -31.42
N ALA A 215 -40.74 -1.56 -30.16
CA ALA A 215 -40.10 -0.93 -29.01
C ALA A 215 -38.62 -1.34 -28.85
N ASP A 216 -38.25 -2.54 -29.32
CA ASP A 216 -36.87 -3.04 -29.28
C ASP A 216 -36.00 -2.57 -30.48
N ASP A 217 -36.60 -1.97 -31.52
CA ASP A 217 -35.92 -1.56 -32.77
C ASP A 217 -36.02 -0.02 -33.02
N LEU A 218 -36.25 0.79 -31.97
CA LEU A 218 -36.40 2.25 -32.06
C LEU A 218 -35.20 2.95 -32.74
N GLU A 219 -33.98 2.49 -32.47
CA GLU A 219 -32.76 2.99 -33.13
C GLU A 219 -32.78 2.71 -34.64
N LEU A 220 -33.29 1.53 -35.04
CA LEU A 220 -33.40 1.14 -36.44
C LEU A 220 -34.46 1.98 -37.16
N VAL A 221 -35.59 2.23 -36.49
CA VAL A 221 -36.66 3.12 -36.98
C VAL A 221 -36.11 4.53 -37.21
N ALA A 222 -35.38 5.09 -36.25
CA ALA A 222 -34.81 6.43 -36.36
C ALA A 222 -33.86 6.58 -37.57
N VAL A 223 -32.98 5.60 -37.79
CA VAL A 223 -32.03 5.62 -38.92
C VAL A 223 -32.75 5.46 -40.26
N ILE A 224 -33.75 4.58 -40.36
CA ILE A 224 -34.52 4.37 -41.59
C ILE A 224 -35.32 5.63 -41.92
N THR A 225 -36.01 6.22 -40.94
CA THR A 225 -36.78 7.46 -41.12
C THR A 225 -35.88 8.62 -41.54
N ALA A 226 -34.72 8.78 -40.92
CA ALA A 226 -33.76 9.82 -41.29
C ALA A 226 -33.19 9.62 -42.71
N ALA A 227 -32.90 8.37 -43.10
CA ALA A 227 -32.39 8.06 -44.43
C ALA A 227 -33.43 8.37 -45.52
N ILE A 228 -34.71 8.05 -45.29
CA ILE A 228 -35.80 8.33 -46.24
C ILE A 228 -36.04 9.84 -46.33
N ALA A 229 -36.10 10.54 -45.20
CA ALA A 229 -36.24 11.99 -45.15
C ALA A 229 -35.14 12.68 -45.97
N ALA A 230 -33.89 12.20 -45.85
CA ALA A 230 -32.76 12.73 -46.60
C ALA A 230 -32.77 12.35 -48.10
N SER A 231 -33.26 11.16 -48.47
CA SER A 231 -33.26 10.71 -49.87
C SER A 231 -34.41 11.29 -50.69
N GLU A 232 -35.56 11.50 -50.06
CA GLU A 232 -36.78 12.00 -50.72
C GLU A 232 -37.00 13.50 -50.48
N ASP A 233 -36.15 14.15 -49.67
CA ASP A 233 -36.24 15.55 -49.25
C ASP A 233 -37.60 15.89 -48.60
N VAL A 234 -38.11 14.95 -47.78
CA VAL A 234 -39.40 15.04 -47.07
C VAL A 234 -39.15 15.18 -45.57
N PRO A 235 -39.90 16.03 -44.83
CA PRO A 235 -39.74 16.16 -43.38
C PRO A 235 -40.02 14.85 -42.63
N ALA A 236 -39.16 14.55 -41.65
CA ALA A 236 -39.20 13.30 -40.88
C ALA A 236 -40.47 13.13 -40.01
N ASP A 237 -41.10 14.23 -39.59
CA ASP A 237 -42.26 14.24 -38.68
C ASP A 237 -43.52 13.58 -39.27
N GLY A 238 -43.56 13.34 -40.59
CA GLY A 238 -44.68 12.68 -41.27
C GLY A 238 -44.45 11.18 -41.57
N LEU A 239 -43.28 10.65 -41.27
CA LEU A 239 -42.88 9.29 -41.67
C LEU A 239 -43.04 8.30 -40.50
N VAL A 240 -43.85 7.26 -40.71
CA VAL A 240 -44.10 6.21 -39.70
C VAL A 240 -43.70 4.85 -40.25
N VAL A 241 -42.76 4.20 -39.56
CA VAL A 241 -42.34 2.82 -39.88
C VAL A 241 -43.33 1.85 -39.23
N ARG A 242 -44.07 1.12 -40.06
CA ARG A 242 -45.15 0.21 -39.59
C ARG A 242 -44.71 -1.24 -39.38
N SER A 243 -43.65 -1.70 -40.06
CA SER A 243 -43.09 -3.04 -39.86
C SER A 243 -41.63 -3.11 -40.35
N ILE A 244 -40.85 -4.03 -39.80
CA ILE A 244 -39.45 -4.25 -40.18
C ILE A 244 -39.22 -5.74 -40.42
N LYS A 245 -39.07 -6.13 -41.70
CA LYS A 245 -38.83 -7.53 -42.08
C LYS A 245 -37.38 -7.74 -42.51
N ARG A 246 -36.64 -8.55 -41.74
CA ARG A 246 -35.24 -8.87 -42.06
C ARG A 246 -35.18 -9.99 -43.11
N ALA A 247 -34.50 -9.74 -44.23
CA ALA A 247 -34.30 -10.76 -45.25
C ALA A 247 -33.31 -11.84 -44.77
N PRO A 248 -33.51 -13.13 -45.14
CA PRO A 248 -32.56 -14.18 -44.83
C PRO A 248 -31.25 -13.97 -45.59
N LYS A 249 -30.10 -14.14 -44.90
CA LYS A 249 -28.74 -13.87 -45.39
C LYS A 249 -28.32 -14.57 -46.70
N SER A 250 -29.11 -15.51 -47.25
CA SER A 250 -28.71 -16.31 -48.41
C SER A 250 -29.09 -15.73 -49.78
N ARG A 251 -29.73 -14.55 -49.85
CA ARG A 251 -30.21 -13.96 -51.13
C ARG A 251 -29.56 -12.63 -51.51
N TRP A 252 -28.45 -12.25 -50.88
CA TRP A 252 -27.71 -11.05 -51.27
C TRP A 252 -26.54 -11.52 -52.14
N LYS A 253 -26.64 -11.30 -53.45
CA LYS A 253 -25.55 -11.44 -54.43
C LYS A 253 -25.04 -10.05 -54.78
#